data_AF-A0AAN8XWW2-F1
#
_entry.id   AF-A0AAN8XWW2-F1
#
_cell.length_a   1.000
_cell.length_b   1.000
_cell.length_c   1.000
_cell.angle_alpha   90.00
_cell.angle_beta   90.00
_cell.angle_gamma   90.00
#
_symmetry.space_group_name_H-M   'P 1'
#
loop_
_entity.id
_entity.type
_entity.pdbx_description
1 polymer ?
#
loop_
_entity_poly.entity_id
_entity_poly.type
_entity_poly.pdbx_seq_one_letter_code
_entity_poly.pdbx_strand_id
1 'polypeptide(L)'
;MNPLIAAASVIAAGLAVGLASIGPGVGQGTAAGQAVEGIARQPEAEGKIREELRGGAIEQLEKARSRLRKVETEAEQFRVNGYSEIEREKLNLINSTYKTLEQLENYKNETIQFEQQRAINQVRQRVFQQALRGALGTLNSCLNNELHLRTISANIGMLGTMKEITD
;
A
#
# COMPACT_ATOMS: atom_id res chain seq x y z
N MET A 1 -9.17 -15.49 3.75
CA MET A 1 -8.36 -15.93 4.90
C MET A 1 -7.45 -17.06 4.46
N ASN A 2 -6.18 -17.05 4.86
CA ASN A 2 -5.24 -18.13 4.51
C ASN A 2 -5.66 -19.42 5.27
N PRO A 3 -5.87 -20.57 4.58
CA PRO A 3 -6.34 -21.80 5.22
C PRO A 3 -5.40 -22.30 6.32
N LEU A 4 -4.10 -22.02 6.23
CA LEU A 4 -3.13 -22.36 7.26
C LEU A 4 -3.38 -21.62 8.57
N ILE A 5 -3.73 -20.33 8.49
CA ILE A 5 -4.04 -19.50 9.67
C ILE A 5 -5.32 -20.02 10.33
N ALA A 6 -6.35 -20.33 9.55
CA ALA A 6 -7.60 -20.86 10.07
C ALA A 6 -7.39 -22.20 10.81
N ALA A 7 -6.62 -23.13 10.24
CA ALA A 7 -6.32 -24.41 10.87
C ALA A 7 -5.51 -24.25 12.17
N ALA A 8 -4.47 -23.40 12.16
CA ALA A 8 -3.66 -23.14 13.35
C ALA A 8 -4.48 -22.52 14.50
N SER A 9 -5.40 -21.59 14.19
CA SER A 9 -6.26 -20.96 15.19
C SER A 9 -7.19 -21.96 15.88
N VAL A 10 -7.77 -22.91 15.16
CA VAL A 10 -8.68 -23.92 15.74
C VAL A 10 -7.93 -24.85 16.70
N ILE A 11 -6.72 -25.29 16.33
CA ILE A 11 -5.90 -26.18 17.18
C ILE A 11 -5.45 -25.43 18.46
N ALA A 12 -4.99 -24.19 18.31
CA ALA A 12 -4.58 -23.37 19.45
C ALA A 12 -5.75 -23.13 20.43
N ALA A 13 -6.94 -22.84 19.90
CA ALA A 13 -8.14 -22.66 20.72
C ALA A 13 -8.51 -23.93 21.50
N GLY A 14 -8.49 -25.10 20.86
CA GLY A 14 -8.80 -26.37 21.51
C GLY A 14 -7.84 -26.71 22.67
N LEU A 15 -6.54 -26.53 22.46
CA LEU A 15 -5.53 -26.77 23.49
C LEU A 15 -5.65 -25.79 24.66
N ALA A 16 -5.88 -24.51 24.38
CA ALA A 16 -6.04 -23.50 25.41
C ALA A 16 -7.25 -23.79 26.31
N VAL A 17 -8.40 -24.15 25.72
CA VAL A 17 -9.61 -24.48 26.49
C VAL A 17 -9.40 -25.76 27.31
N GLY A 18 -8.82 -26.81 26.72
CA GLY A 18 -8.63 -28.10 27.40
C GLY A 18 -7.67 -28.03 28.60
N LEU A 19 -6.57 -27.28 28.49
CA LEU A 19 -5.64 -27.11 29.61
C LEU A 19 -6.22 -26.20 30.70
N ALA A 20 -7.00 -25.18 30.33
CA ALA A 20 -7.61 -24.26 31.29
C ALA A 20 -8.65 -24.93 32.21
N SER A 21 -9.27 -26.06 31.80
CA SER A 21 -10.29 -26.74 32.61
C SER A 21 -9.73 -27.61 33.75
N ILE A 22 -8.43 -27.93 33.76
CA ILE A 22 -7.83 -28.86 34.74
C ILE A 22 -7.87 -28.26 36.16
N GLY A 23 -7.45 -27.00 36.31
CA GLY A 23 -7.37 -26.34 37.62
C GLY A 23 -8.72 -26.28 38.35
N PRO A 24 -9.79 -25.79 37.71
CA PRO A 24 -11.13 -25.81 38.28
C PRO A 24 -11.63 -27.21 38.63
N GLY A 25 -11.37 -28.21 37.75
CA GLY A 25 -11.79 -29.59 37.99
C GLY A 25 -11.17 -30.20 39.25
N VAL A 26 -9.86 -30.03 39.45
CA VAL A 26 -9.16 -30.54 40.65
C VAL A 26 -9.62 -29.80 41.91
N GLY A 27 -9.77 -28.47 41.84
CA GLY A 27 -10.18 -27.65 42.98
C GLY A 27 -11.61 -27.96 43.45
N GLN A 28 -12.56 -28.06 42.51
CA GLN A 28 -13.95 -28.39 42.83
C GLN A 28 -14.10 -29.83 43.34
N GLY A 29 -13.38 -30.79 42.75
CA GLY A 29 -13.39 -32.17 43.21
C GLY A 29 -12.89 -32.34 44.65
N THR A 30 -11.80 -31.65 45.01
CA THR A 30 -11.26 -31.67 46.37
C THR A 30 -12.22 -31.03 47.37
N ALA A 31 -12.78 -29.87 47.02
CA ALA A 31 -13.75 -29.17 47.88
C ALA A 31 -15.02 -30.00 48.11
N ALA A 32 -15.55 -30.64 47.06
CA ALA A 32 -16.70 -31.53 47.17
C ALA A 32 -16.39 -32.76 48.04
N GLY A 33 -15.21 -33.36 47.89
CA GLY A 33 -14.77 -34.50 48.73
C GLY A 33 -14.69 -34.15 50.21
N GLN A 34 -14.07 -33.00 50.55
CA GLN A 34 -14.00 -32.53 51.94
C GLN A 34 -15.39 -32.18 52.50
N ALA A 35 -16.28 -31.63 51.68
CA ALA A 35 -17.65 -31.35 52.10
C ALA A 35 -18.42 -32.64 52.43
N VAL A 36 -18.29 -33.68 51.60
CA VAL A 36 -18.90 -35.00 51.87
C VAL A 36 -18.33 -35.63 53.15
N GLU A 37 -17.02 -35.55 53.37
CA GLU A 37 -16.39 -36.04 54.59
C GLU A 37 -16.86 -35.25 55.84
N GLY A 38 -17.04 -33.93 55.71
CA GLY A 38 -17.60 -33.09 56.76
C GLY A 38 -19.05 -33.45 57.12
N ILE A 39 -19.89 -33.71 56.12
CA ILE A 39 -21.28 -34.16 56.31
C ILE A 39 -21.31 -35.53 57.01
N ALA A 40 -20.42 -36.45 56.64
CA ALA A 40 -20.35 -37.78 57.26
C ALA A 40 -19.95 -37.72 58.75
N ARG A 41 -19.14 -36.74 59.16
CA ARG A 41 -18.74 -36.51 60.56
C ARG A 41 -19.79 -35.74 61.36
N GLN A 42 -20.51 -34.81 60.74
CA GLN A 42 -21.55 -33.99 61.37
C GLN A 42 -22.78 -33.87 60.46
N PRO A 43 -23.71 -34.83 60.53
CA PRO A 43 -24.88 -34.86 59.64
C PRO A 43 -25.83 -33.68 59.88
N GLU A 44 -25.88 -33.10 61.10
CA GLU A 44 -26.72 -31.92 61.37
C GLU A 44 -26.27 -30.67 60.61
N ALA A 45 -25.00 -30.62 60.14
CA ALA A 45 -24.44 -29.49 59.40
C ALA A 45 -24.69 -29.55 57.88
N GLU A 46 -25.34 -30.62 57.37
CA GLU A 46 -25.50 -30.86 55.92
C GLU A 46 -26.11 -29.68 55.17
N GLY A 47 -27.20 -29.11 55.70
CA GLY A 47 -27.90 -27.99 55.06
C GLY A 47 -26.99 -26.78 54.85
N LYS A 48 -26.19 -26.44 55.87
CA LYS A 48 -25.28 -25.29 55.84
C LYS A 48 -24.10 -25.52 54.89
N ILE A 49 -23.53 -26.73 54.88
CA ILE A 49 -22.42 -27.09 53.96
C ILE A 49 -22.90 -27.07 52.51
N ARG A 50 -24.09 -27.61 52.22
CA ARG A 50 -24.69 -27.58 50.88
C ARG A 50 -24.99 -26.16 50.42
N GLU A 51 -25.51 -25.31 51.31
CA GLU A 51 -25.82 -23.92 50.99
C GLU A 51 -24.56 -23.11 50.66
N GLU A 52 -23.48 -23.28 51.42
CA GLU A 52 -22.19 -22.61 51.18
C GLU A 52 -21.57 -23.03 49.84
N LEU A 53 -21.56 -24.34 49.54
CA LEU A 53 -21.09 -24.83 48.24
C LEU A 53 -21.93 -24.30 47.07
N ARG A 54 -23.25 -24.23 47.25
CA ARG A 54 -24.16 -23.70 46.24
C ARG A 54 -23.92 -22.20 46.02
N GLY A 55 -23.76 -21.43 47.10
CA GLY A 55 -23.45 -20.01 47.06
C GLY A 55 -22.13 -19.74 46.34
N GLY A 56 -21.07 -20.47 46.71
CA GLY A 56 -19.77 -20.37 46.06
C GLY A 56 -19.80 -20.75 44.57
N ALA A 57 -20.57 -21.79 44.20
CA ALA A 57 -20.73 -22.18 42.80
C ALA A 57 -21.46 -21.11 41.97
N ILE A 58 -22.51 -20.49 42.52
CA ILE A 58 -23.24 -19.39 41.86
C ILE A 58 -22.32 -18.18 41.67
N GLU A 59 -21.56 -17.79 42.70
CA GLU A 59 -20.63 -16.66 42.61
C GLU A 59 -19.55 -16.88 41.52
N GLN A 60 -18.99 -18.09 41.44
CA GLN A 60 -18.03 -18.43 40.38
C GLN A 60 -18.66 -18.39 38.99
N LEU A 61 -19.90 -18.85 38.85
CA LEU A 61 -20.66 -18.78 37.60
C LEU A 61 -20.93 -17.34 37.16
N GLU A 62 -21.30 -16.47 38.10
CA GLU A 62 -21.51 -15.05 37.84
C GLU A 62 -20.21 -14.34 37.43
N LYS A 63 -19.10 -14.62 38.13
CA LYS A 63 -17.77 -14.12 37.75
C LYS A 63 -17.37 -14.60 36.36
N ALA A 64 -17.60 -15.88 36.03
CA ALA A 64 -17.31 -16.44 34.72
C ALA A 64 -18.15 -15.76 33.62
N ARG A 65 -19.46 -15.56 33.85
CA ARG A 65 -20.34 -14.82 32.93
C ARG A 65 -19.90 -13.38 32.70
N SER A 66 -19.53 -12.67 33.77
CA SER A 66 -19.03 -11.30 33.67
C SER A 66 -17.76 -11.21 32.82
N ARG A 67 -16.81 -12.14 33.05
CA ARG A 67 -15.59 -12.25 32.23
C ARG A 67 -15.89 -12.57 30.77
N LEU A 68 -16.80 -13.51 30.52
CA LEU A 68 -17.19 -13.88 29.15
C LEU A 68 -17.81 -12.69 28.42
N ARG A 69 -18.69 -11.95 29.08
CA ARG A 69 -19.31 -10.74 28.50
C ARG A 69 -18.26 -9.66 28.18
N LYS A 70 -17.27 -9.48 29.04
CA LYS A 70 -16.14 -8.57 28.79
C LYS A 70 -15.36 -9.00 27.55
N VAL A 71 -14.97 -10.27 27.46
CA VAL A 71 -14.24 -10.81 26.31
C VAL A 71 -15.05 -10.69 25.02
N GLU A 72 -16.36 -10.95 25.06
CA GLU A 72 -17.24 -10.80 23.90
C GLU A 72 -17.28 -9.34 23.41
N THR A 73 -17.35 -8.39 24.33
CA THR A 73 -17.35 -6.96 23.99
C THR A 73 -16.00 -6.52 23.41
N GLU A 74 -14.89 -7.00 23.98
CA GLU A 74 -13.53 -6.72 23.46
C GLU A 74 -13.30 -7.36 22.09
N ALA A 75 -13.77 -8.60 21.88
CA ALA A 75 -13.70 -9.28 20.59
C ALA A 75 -14.52 -8.57 19.52
N GLU A 76 -15.72 -8.07 19.88
CA GLU A 76 -16.53 -7.26 18.98
C GLU A 76 -15.85 -5.94 18.62
N GLN A 77 -15.25 -5.27 19.60
CA GLN A 77 -14.48 -4.05 19.38
C GLN A 77 -13.28 -4.33 18.46
N PHE A 78 -12.54 -5.41 18.68
CA PHE A 78 -11.44 -5.81 17.81
C PHE A 78 -11.92 -6.10 16.39
N ARG A 79 -13.06 -6.78 16.23
CA ARG A 79 -13.68 -7.06 14.93
C ARG A 79 -14.03 -5.77 14.19
N VAL A 80 -14.73 -4.84 14.85
CA VAL A 80 -15.13 -3.56 14.25
C VAL A 80 -13.93 -2.70 13.90
N ASN A 81 -12.95 -2.58 14.81
CA ASN A 81 -11.72 -1.84 14.56
C ASN A 81 -10.93 -2.44 13.39
N GLY A 82 -10.77 -3.77 13.37
CA GLY A 82 -10.09 -4.47 12.30
C GLY A 82 -10.74 -4.24 10.93
N TYR A 83 -12.07 -4.30 10.84
CA TYR A 83 -12.78 -3.97 9.61
C TYR A 83 -12.57 -2.51 9.18
N SER A 84 -12.60 -1.55 10.12
CA SER A 84 -12.34 -0.14 9.81
C SER A 84 -10.91 0.10 9.35
N GLU A 85 -9.92 -0.58 9.94
CA GLU A 85 -8.51 -0.47 9.56
C GLU A 85 -8.26 -1.06 8.17
N ILE A 86 -8.81 -2.25 7.89
CA ILE A 86 -8.71 -2.88 6.57
C ILE A 86 -9.31 -1.98 5.48
N GLU A 87 -10.49 -1.39 5.72
CA GLU A 87 -11.11 -0.51 4.72
C GLU A 87 -10.30 0.78 4.52
N ARG A 88 -9.71 1.32 5.60
CA ARG A 88 -8.81 2.48 5.52
C ARG A 88 -7.55 2.17 4.72
N GLU A 89 -6.89 1.05 5.00
CA GLU A 89 -5.69 0.61 4.28
C GLU A 89 -5.97 0.35 2.80
N LYS A 90 -7.09 -0.29 2.50
CA LYS A 90 -7.56 -0.49 1.12
C LYS A 90 -7.73 0.84 0.39
N LEU A 91 -8.38 1.82 1.03
CA LEU A 91 -8.59 3.14 0.43
C LEU A 91 -7.27 3.90 0.23
N ASN A 92 -6.35 3.81 1.20
CA ASN A 92 -5.00 4.37 1.08
C ASN A 92 -4.21 3.73 -0.07
N LEU A 93 -4.28 2.41 -0.22
CA LEU A 93 -3.62 1.69 -1.31
C LEU A 93 -4.18 2.09 -2.68
N ILE A 94 -5.50 2.20 -2.81
CA ILE A 94 -6.17 2.65 -4.03
C ILE A 94 -5.72 4.07 -4.37
N ASN A 95 -5.74 5.00 -3.42
CA ASN A 95 -5.33 6.39 -3.63
C ASN A 95 -3.86 6.51 -4.03
N SER A 96 -2.98 5.74 -3.37
CA SER A 96 -1.56 5.70 -3.72
C SER A 96 -1.35 5.17 -5.15
N THR A 97 -2.04 4.08 -5.49
CA THR A 97 -1.98 3.48 -6.83
C THR A 97 -2.48 4.43 -7.90
N TYR A 98 -3.59 5.13 -7.65
CA TYR A 98 -4.12 6.14 -8.56
C TYR A 98 -3.12 7.28 -8.79
N LYS A 99 -2.48 7.78 -7.72
CA LYS A 99 -1.43 8.80 -7.82
C LYS A 99 -0.23 8.33 -8.62
N THR A 100 0.22 7.08 -8.44
CA THR A 100 1.30 6.49 -9.25
C THR A 100 0.90 6.39 -10.73
N LEU A 101 -0.35 6.00 -11.02
CA LEU A 101 -0.86 5.94 -12.39
C LEU A 101 -0.90 7.32 -13.06
N GLU A 102 -1.36 8.35 -12.36
CA GLU A 102 -1.38 9.73 -12.85
C GLU A 102 0.04 10.24 -13.14
N GLN A 103 0.99 9.97 -12.24
CA GLN A 103 2.41 10.31 -12.46
C GLN A 103 2.98 9.59 -13.69
N LEU A 104 2.64 8.32 -13.88
CA LEU A 104 3.07 7.55 -15.04
C LEU A 104 2.47 8.09 -16.34
N GLU A 105 1.20 8.50 -16.32
CA GLU A 105 0.53 9.10 -17.47
C GLU A 105 1.18 10.44 -17.85
N ASN A 106 1.45 11.30 -16.87
CA ASN A 106 2.16 12.55 -17.08
C ASN A 106 3.57 12.32 -17.67
N TYR A 107 4.32 11.37 -17.13
CA TYR A 107 5.64 11.00 -17.64
C TYR A 107 5.60 10.52 -19.10
N LYS A 108 4.59 9.71 -19.45
CA LYS A 108 4.39 9.27 -20.84
C LYS A 108 4.07 10.43 -21.76
N ASN A 109 3.22 11.37 -21.32
CA ASN A 109 2.87 12.56 -22.10
C ASN A 109 4.11 13.43 -22.37
N GLU A 110 4.94 13.68 -21.36
CA GLU A 110 6.21 14.40 -21.52
C GLU A 110 7.17 13.69 -22.49
N THR A 111 7.28 12.37 -22.36
CA THR A 111 8.13 11.55 -23.25
C THR A 111 7.66 11.64 -24.69
N ILE A 112 6.35 11.56 -24.94
CA ILE A 112 5.78 11.69 -26.29
C ILE A 112 6.07 13.08 -26.86
N GLN A 113 5.88 14.15 -26.09
CA GLN A 113 6.18 15.51 -26.54
C GLN A 113 7.67 15.69 -26.89
N PHE A 114 8.57 15.16 -26.07
CA PHE A 114 10.01 15.19 -26.34
C PHE A 114 10.36 14.46 -27.64
N GLU A 115 9.83 13.26 -27.83
CA GLU A 115 10.05 12.46 -29.04
C GLU A 115 9.48 13.13 -30.30
N GLN A 116 8.30 13.76 -30.19
CA GLN A 116 7.72 14.58 -31.28
C GLN A 116 8.65 15.73 -31.66
N GLN A 117 9.14 16.48 -30.67
CA GLN A 117 10.05 17.59 -30.93
C GLN A 117 11.38 17.11 -31.54
N ARG A 118 11.90 15.96 -31.07
CA ARG A 118 13.09 15.32 -31.63
C ARG A 118 12.86 14.95 -33.09
N ALA A 119 11.75 14.32 -33.42
CA ALA A 119 11.39 13.94 -34.79
C ALA A 119 11.27 15.18 -35.70
N ILE A 120 10.58 16.23 -35.25
CA ILE A 120 10.46 17.50 -35.99
C ILE A 120 11.84 18.09 -36.29
N ASN A 121 12.72 18.14 -35.30
CA ASN A 121 14.06 18.70 -35.47
C ASN A 121 14.91 17.87 -36.44
N GLN A 122 14.83 16.54 -36.36
CA GLN A 122 15.52 15.65 -37.31
C GLN A 122 15.03 15.85 -38.75
N VAL A 123 13.70 15.93 -38.95
CA VAL A 123 13.12 16.19 -40.28
C VAL A 123 13.55 17.55 -40.79
N ARG A 124 13.47 18.60 -39.96
CA ARG A 124 13.91 19.96 -40.32
C ARG A 124 15.36 19.98 -40.79
N GLN A 125 16.24 19.30 -40.06
CA GLN A 125 17.67 19.26 -40.40
C GLN A 125 17.91 18.51 -41.73
N ARG A 126 17.21 17.39 -41.97
CA ARG A 126 17.30 16.66 -43.25
C ARG A 126 16.81 17.51 -44.42
N VAL A 127 15.66 18.17 -44.27
CA VAL A 127 15.10 19.07 -45.30
C VAL A 127 16.06 20.21 -45.60
N PHE A 128 16.64 20.83 -44.55
CA PHE A 128 17.63 21.90 -44.71
C PHE A 128 18.88 21.42 -45.46
N GLN A 129 19.43 20.26 -45.10
CA GLN A 129 20.57 19.67 -45.79
C GLN A 129 20.26 19.34 -47.26
N GLN A 130 19.06 18.85 -47.55
CA GLN A 130 18.63 18.57 -48.91
C GLN A 130 18.50 19.86 -49.73
N ALA A 131 17.91 20.92 -49.16
CA ALA A 131 17.81 22.22 -49.79
C ALA A 131 19.19 22.83 -50.08
N LEU A 132 20.13 22.75 -49.12
CA LEU A 132 21.51 23.21 -49.31
C LEU A 132 22.23 22.44 -50.42
N ARG A 133 22.10 21.11 -50.46
CA ARG A 133 22.69 20.29 -51.53
C ARG A 133 22.08 20.64 -52.90
N GLY A 134 20.77 20.87 -52.96
CA GLY A 134 20.09 21.33 -54.17
C GLY A 134 20.61 22.69 -54.63
N ALA A 135 20.68 23.67 -53.73
CA ALA A 135 21.19 25.00 -54.03
C ALA A 135 22.65 24.98 -54.51
N LEU A 136 23.51 24.19 -53.87
CA LEU A 136 24.89 23.97 -54.31
C LEU A 136 24.95 23.34 -55.71
N GLY A 137 24.12 22.34 -55.99
CA GLY A 137 24.03 21.72 -57.32
C GLY A 137 23.66 22.74 -58.40
N THR A 138 22.63 23.56 -58.14
CA THR A 138 22.21 24.64 -59.04
C THR A 138 23.32 25.67 -59.22
N LEU A 139 23.92 26.17 -58.14
CA LEU A 139 24.99 27.15 -58.20
C LEU A 139 26.17 26.64 -59.03
N ASN A 140 26.57 25.38 -58.83
CA ASN A 140 27.64 24.76 -59.58
C ASN A 140 27.33 24.63 -61.08
N SER A 141 26.06 24.42 -61.44
CA SER A 141 25.61 24.36 -62.84
C SER A 141 25.44 25.73 -63.50
N CYS A 142 25.17 26.79 -62.73
CA CYS A 142 24.97 28.16 -63.23
C CYS A 142 26.25 29.01 -63.16
N LEU A 143 27.34 28.47 -62.64
CA LEU A 143 28.59 29.16 -62.40
C LEU A 143 29.21 29.62 -63.75
N ASN A 144 29.15 30.92 -64.02
CA ASN A 144 29.76 31.54 -65.19
C ASN A 144 30.50 32.83 -64.79
N ASN A 145 31.28 33.38 -65.70
CA ASN A 145 32.13 34.56 -65.43
C ASN A 145 31.32 35.78 -64.94
N GLU A 146 30.10 35.97 -65.46
CA GLU A 146 29.20 37.06 -65.07
C GLU A 146 28.70 36.91 -63.62
N LEU A 147 28.24 35.71 -63.24
CA LEU A 147 27.78 35.43 -61.89
C LEU A 147 28.93 35.59 -60.87
N HIS A 148 30.12 35.09 -61.20
CA HIS A 148 31.32 35.28 -60.37
C HIS A 148 31.65 36.74 -60.11
N LEU A 149 31.70 37.57 -61.16
CA LEU A 149 32.02 39.00 -61.04
C LEU A 149 30.99 39.74 -60.19
N ARG A 150 29.70 39.46 -60.40
CA ARG A 150 28.62 40.04 -59.57
C ARG A 150 28.75 39.64 -58.10
N THR A 151 29.01 38.36 -57.81
CA THR A 151 29.18 37.87 -56.43
C THR A 151 30.40 38.50 -55.76
N ILE A 152 31.53 38.62 -56.47
CA ILE A 152 32.75 39.27 -55.93
C ILE A 152 32.47 40.75 -55.62
N SER A 153 31.86 41.47 -56.54
CA SER A 153 31.51 42.89 -56.33
C SER A 153 30.57 43.08 -55.13
N ALA A 154 29.55 42.22 -55.00
CA ALA A 154 28.63 42.24 -53.86
C ALA A 154 29.35 41.95 -52.52
N ASN A 155 30.26 40.96 -52.49
CA ASN A 155 31.03 40.63 -51.29
C ASN A 155 31.98 41.76 -50.89
N ILE A 156 32.64 42.43 -51.85
CA ILE A 156 33.48 43.61 -51.58
C ILE A 156 32.63 44.74 -50.99
N GLY A 157 31.45 45.01 -51.56
CA GLY A 157 30.52 46.01 -51.04
C GLY A 157 30.09 45.71 -49.60
N MET A 158 29.69 44.47 -49.31
CA MET A 158 29.34 44.04 -47.94
C MET A 158 30.50 44.21 -46.96
N LEU A 159 31.72 43.82 -47.35
CA LEU A 159 32.90 43.99 -46.50
C LEU A 159 33.18 45.49 -46.21
N GLY A 160 32.99 46.36 -47.21
CA GLY A 160 33.07 47.80 -47.04
C GLY A 160 32.07 48.31 -45.99
N THR A 161 30.81 47.91 -46.10
CA THR A 161 29.77 48.31 -45.13
C THR A 161 30.02 47.76 -43.72
N MET A 162 30.54 46.53 -43.59
CA MET A 162 30.90 45.97 -42.28
C MET A 162 32.04 46.75 -41.62
N LYS A 163 33.00 47.23 -42.43
CA LYS A 163 34.09 48.07 -41.94
C LYS A 163 33.58 49.43 -41.47
N GLU A 164 32.70 50.07 -42.23
CA GLU A 164 32.07 51.35 -41.86
C GLU A 164 31.17 51.28 -40.61
N ILE A 165 30.61 50.11 -40.29
CA ILE A 165 29.81 49.89 -39.06
C ILE A 165 30.71 49.68 -37.83
N THR A 166 31.97 49.29 -38.03
CA THR A 166 32.90 48.92 -36.95
C THR A 166 33.84 50.09 -36.56
N ASP A 167 33.97 51.12 -37.42
CA ASP A 167 34.67 52.39 -37.15
C ASP A 167 33.72 53.44 -36.52
#